data_AF-A0A6L4YC33-F1
#
_entry.id   AF-A0A6L4YC33-F1
#
_cell.length_a   1.000
_cell.length_b   1.000
_cell.length_c   1.000
_cell.angle_alpha   90.00
_cell.angle_beta   90.00
_cell.angle_gamma   90.00
#
_symmetry.space_group_name_H-M   'P 1'
#
loop_
_entity.id
_entity.type
_entity.pdbx_description
1 polymer ?
#
loop_
_entity_poly.entity_id
_entity_poly.type
_entity_poly.pdbx_seq_one_letter_code
_entity_poly.pdbx_strand_id
1 'polypeptide(L)'
;DVGVDMWGYKGNDTLTTGTGNDKLLGGEGNDILIAGAGHDHLNGNGGADTLTGGAGNDQFIIDNLAGVDTITDFSAVDDAVFLVGADFGNYVADRAARFKLTTGTLDADDRILYSPTTGAVYYDADGNGAAAAVQFATLSGAPAASYQNFYLNPTNAPILVADSVVTAESSPVTIDVLANDYLPAGWKLRPFLTYSVSASSGSVASNAEGQLVFTPGTGYETLDPGQYGTATITYSVWNETTFASMQGTVNVTLTGETELQAGTAGNDTLIGTAYGDTLLGNAGNDALIGHGGNDTLTGGAGNDALEGGGGSDTAIFTGNFAGYTVTSAGIGRATVVDNTPGRDGTDALGEIEILQFADGPRSVSSFLPSLAATLNLTTAQSDEIRSFFDGLNGSGGLSSADYT
;
A
#
# COMPACT_ATOMS: atom_id res chain seq x y z
N ASP A 1 7.04 -17.53 -5.77
CA ASP A 1 5.60 -17.27 -5.86
C ASP A 1 5.04 -17.55 -7.25
N VAL A 2 5.49 -18.63 -7.90
CA VAL A 2 4.83 -19.16 -9.11
C VAL A 2 4.59 -20.62 -8.79
N GLY A 3 3.33 -20.97 -8.55
CA GLY A 3 2.93 -22.34 -8.28
C GLY A 3 3.21 -23.29 -9.44
N VAL A 4 3.15 -24.58 -9.14
CA VAL A 4 3.38 -25.69 -10.05
C VAL A 4 2.11 -26.51 -10.20
N ASP A 5 1.68 -26.72 -11.45
CA ASP A 5 0.61 -27.67 -11.76
C ASP A 5 1.21 -29.04 -12.12
N MET A 6 0.81 -30.10 -11.41
CA MET A 6 1.27 -31.49 -11.60
C MET A 6 0.12 -32.48 -11.73
N TRP A 7 0.30 -33.48 -12.60
CA TRP A 7 -0.67 -34.56 -12.87
C TRP A 7 0.01 -35.94 -12.86
N GLY A 8 -0.53 -36.92 -12.11
CA GLY A 8 -0.05 -38.32 -12.06
C GLY A 8 -0.66 -39.22 -13.14
N TYR A 9 -1.92 -38.99 -13.49
CA TYR A 9 -2.72 -39.72 -14.49
C TYR A 9 -3.24 -41.10 -14.06
N LYS A 10 -2.46 -42.18 -14.23
CA LYS A 10 -2.92 -43.55 -13.97
C LYS A 10 -1.82 -44.30 -13.22
N GLY A 11 -2.23 -45.13 -12.27
CA GLY A 11 -1.33 -45.89 -11.41
C GLY A 11 -1.17 -45.21 -10.07
N ASN A 12 -0.31 -45.76 -9.22
CA ASN A 12 -0.03 -45.17 -7.92
C ASN A 12 1.15 -44.21 -8.06
N ASP A 13 0.89 -42.93 -8.00
CA ASP A 13 1.85 -41.87 -8.26
C ASP A 13 2.32 -41.19 -6.97
N THR A 14 3.48 -40.52 -7.05
CA THR A 14 3.96 -39.63 -5.99
C THR A 14 4.28 -38.28 -6.59
N LEU A 15 3.49 -37.28 -6.24
CA LEU A 15 3.62 -35.90 -6.69
C LEU A 15 4.17 -35.09 -5.53
N THR A 16 5.25 -34.35 -5.76
CA THR A 16 5.85 -33.49 -4.73
C THR A 16 6.24 -32.17 -5.35
N THR A 17 5.68 -31.09 -4.81
CA THR A 17 6.06 -29.71 -5.14
C THR A 17 6.80 -29.07 -3.97
N GLY A 18 6.83 -27.74 -3.87
CA GLY A 18 7.79 -27.04 -3.03
C GLY A 18 7.20 -25.81 -2.36
N THR A 19 7.61 -24.63 -2.80
CA THR A 19 7.06 -23.38 -2.28
C THR A 19 6.25 -22.70 -3.38
N GLY A 20 5.15 -22.04 -3.02
CA GLY A 20 4.23 -21.42 -3.95
C GLY A 20 2.87 -22.11 -3.91
N ASN A 21 1.88 -21.56 -4.61
CA ASN A 21 0.51 -22.06 -4.56
C ASN A 21 0.31 -23.10 -5.67
N ASP A 22 0.50 -24.37 -5.33
CA ASP A 22 0.61 -25.49 -6.25
C ASP A 22 -0.72 -26.19 -6.51
N LYS A 23 -0.83 -26.90 -7.64
CA LYS A 23 -2.00 -27.72 -7.99
C LYS A 23 -1.56 -29.15 -8.31
N LEU A 24 -1.98 -30.10 -7.49
CA LEU A 24 -1.63 -31.51 -7.62
C LEU A 24 -2.88 -32.34 -7.91
N LEU A 25 -2.84 -33.11 -9.00
CA LEU A 25 -3.89 -34.02 -9.44
C LEU A 25 -3.32 -35.44 -9.54
N GLY A 26 -3.74 -36.33 -8.64
CA GLY A 26 -3.30 -37.73 -8.60
C GLY A 26 -3.70 -38.49 -9.86
N GLY A 27 -4.98 -38.81 -9.97
CA GLY A 27 -5.56 -39.46 -11.14
C GLY A 27 -6.27 -40.74 -10.75
N GLU A 28 -6.12 -41.81 -11.53
CA GLU A 28 -6.58 -43.13 -11.10
C GLU A 28 -5.46 -43.84 -10.33
N GLY A 29 -5.72 -44.34 -9.12
CA GLY A 29 -4.77 -45.13 -8.35
C GLY A 29 -4.66 -44.61 -6.92
N ASN A 30 -3.80 -45.23 -6.11
CA ASN A 30 -3.57 -44.77 -4.74
C ASN A 30 -2.31 -43.90 -4.72
N ASP A 31 -2.50 -42.59 -4.69
CA ASP A 31 -1.49 -41.57 -4.91
C ASP A 31 -0.98 -40.94 -3.61
N ILE A 32 0.20 -40.33 -3.69
CA ILE A 32 0.79 -39.52 -2.61
C ILE A 32 1.05 -38.12 -3.17
N LEU A 33 0.33 -37.12 -2.68
CA LEU A 33 0.47 -35.72 -3.09
C LEU A 33 1.04 -34.91 -1.92
N ILE A 34 2.16 -34.21 -2.15
CA ILE A 34 2.86 -33.40 -1.13
C ILE A 34 3.14 -32.02 -1.72
N ALA A 35 2.44 -30.99 -1.25
CA ALA A 35 2.49 -29.68 -1.89
C ALA A 35 3.57 -28.74 -1.32
N GLY A 36 3.63 -28.58 0.00
CA GLY A 36 4.75 -27.91 0.67
C GLY A 36 4.35 -26.61 1.35
N ALA A 37 4.91 -25.46 0.97
CA ALA A 37 4.56 -24.18 1.59
C ALA A 37 3.85 -23.29 0.57
N GLY A 38 2.64 -22.84 0.87
CA GLY A 38 1.81 -22.16 -0.11
C GLY A 38 0.33 -22.30 0.23
N HIS A 39 -0.52 -22.04 -0.76
CA HIS A 39 -1.96 -22.27 -0.68
C HIS A 39 -2.30 -23.27 -1.77
N ASP A 40 -2.24 -24.54 -1.42
CA ASP A 40 -2.13 -25.62 -2.38
C ASP A 40 -3.47 -26.30 -2.65
N HIS A 41 -3.67 -26.81 -3.87
CA HIS A 41 -4.85 -27.57 -4.26
C HIS A 41 -4.49 -29.01 -4.54
N LEU A 42 -5.03 -29.91 -3.73
CA LEU A 42 -4.77 -31.34 -3.82
C LEU A 42 -6.06 -32.08 -4.15
N ASN A 43 -6.06 -32.80 -5.26
CA ASN A 43 -7.12 -33.73 -5.61
C ASN A 43 -6.50 -35.08 -5.97
N GLY A 44 -6.76 -36.10 -5.16
CA GLY A 44 -6.36 -37.47 -5.45
C GLY A 44 -7.07 -38.02 -6.69
N ASN A 45 -8.30 -37.56 -6.96
CA ASN A 45 -9.27 -38.17 -7.85
C ASN A 45 -9.58 -39.59 -7.37
N GLY A 46 -9.46 -40.62 -8.22
CA GLY A 46 -9.99 -41.94 -7.91
C GLY A 46 -8.97 -42.85 -7.23
N GLY A 47 -9.27 -43.31 -6.02
CA GLY A 47 -8.44 -44.26 -5.29
C GLY A 47 -8.38 -43.90 -3.81
N ALA A 48 -7.49 -44.56 -3.07
CA ALA A 48 -7.26 -44.22 -1.66
C ALA A 48 -5.94 -43.46 -1.55
N ASP A 49 -6.05 -42.14 -1.49
CA ASP A 49 -4.92 -41.23 -1.67
C ASP A 49 -4.38 -40.70 -0.34
N THR A 50 -3.13 -40.24 -0.35
CA THR A 50 -2.49 -39.56 0.78
C THR A 50 -2.15 -38.14 0.37
N LEU A 51 -2.76 -37.15 1.04
CA LEU A 51 -2.69 -35.75 0.69
C LEU A 51 -2.01 -34.97 1.83
N THR A 52 -0.93 -34.27 1.51
CA THR A 52 -0.16 -33.41 2.43
C THR A 52 -0.11 -32.00 1.85
N GLY A 53 -0.84 -31.07 2.47
CA GLY A 53 -0.88 -29.66 2.02
C GLY A 53 0.40 -28.93 2.42
N GLY A 54 0.73 -29.01 3.70
CA GLY A 54 1.90 -28.41 4.31
C GLY A 54 1.56 -27.09 5.01
N ALA A 55 2.30 -26.03 4.70
CA ALA A 55 2.15 -24.74 5.39
C ALA A 55 1.34 -23.76 4.55
N GLY A 56 0.25 -23.25 5.11
CA GLY A 56 -0.62 -22.23 4.53
C GLY A 56 -2.05 -22.73 4.43
N ASN A 57 -2.86 -22.09 3.59
CA ASN A 57 -4.30 -22.38 3.49
C ASN A 57 -4.57 -23.35 2.34
N ASP A 58 -4.58 -24.64 2.63
CA ASP A 58 -4.68 -25.65 1.58
C ASP A 58 -6.13 -26.08 1.31
N GLN A 59 -6.38 -26.57 0.10
CA GLN A 59 -7.67 -27.07 -0.35
C GLN A 59 -7.54 -28.53 -0.78
N PHE A 60 -8.22 -29.40 -0.05
CA PHE A 60 -8.32 -30.82 -0.35
C PHE A 60 -9.64 -31.09 -1.06
N ILE A 61 -9.57 -31.53 -2.30
CA ILE A 61 -10.74 -31.77 -3.15
C ILE A 61 -11.04 -33.26 -3.13
N ILE A 62 -12.28 -33.58 -2.77
CA ILE A 62 -12.85 -34.91 -2.79
C ILE A 62 -13.95 -34.89 -3.84
N ASP A 63 -13.74 -35.57 -4.96
CA ASP A 63 -14.66 -35.56 -6.09
C ASP A 63 -15.43 -36.87 -6.31
N ASN A 64 -15.14 -37.87 -5.48
CA ASN A 64 -15.80 -39.16 -5.47
C ASN A 64 -15.78 -39.78 -4.07
N LEU A 65 -16.59 -40.81 -3.85
CA LEU A 65 -16.67 -41.56 -2.59
C LEU A 65 -15.89 -42.89 -2.61
N ALA A 66 -15.10 -43.14 -3.65
CA ALA A 66 -14.48 -44.43 -3.93
C ALA A 66 -12.99 -44.42 -3.53
N GLY A 67 -12.70 -45.13 -2.44
CA GLY A 67 -11.38 -45.06 -1.80
C GLY A 67 -11.39 -43.99 -0.72
N VAL A 68 -10.71 -44.27 0.38
CA VAL A 68 -10.74 -43.40 1.56
C VAL A 68 -9.42 -42.65 1.60
N ASP A 69 -9.51 -41.34 1.39
CA ASP A 69 -8.34 -40.48 1.38
C ASP A 69 -7.84 -40.21 2.79
N THR A 70 -6.55 -39.96 2.90
CA THR A 70 -5.88 -39.57 4.14
C THR A 70 -5.28 -38.20 3.96
N ILE A 71 -5.83 -37.20 4.64
CA ILE A 71 -5.25 -35.86 4.73
C ILE A 71 -4.35 -35.83 5.95
N THR A 72 -3.05 -35.62 5.74
CA THR A 72 -2.02 -35.95 6.74
C THR A 72 -1.78 -34.87 7.79
N ASP A 73 -2.08 -33.61 7.47
CA ASP A 73 -1.61 -32.43 8.21
C ASP A 73 -2.67 -31.32 8.33
N PHE A 74 -3.95 -31.68 8.16
CA PHE A 74 -5.07 -30.74 8.14
C PHE A 74 -5.09 -29.76 9.33
N SER A 75 -5.00 -28.46 9.05
CA SER A 75 -5.21 -27.33 9.97
C SER A 75 -6.65 -26.85 9.93
N ALA A 76 -7.37 -26.93 11.06
CA ALA A 76 -8.74 -26.40 11.13
C ALA A 76 -8.82 -24.86 11.02
N VAL A 77 -7.68 -24.18 11.19
CA VAL A 77 -7.56 -22.72 11.05
C VAL A 77 -7.36 -22.36 9.58
N ASP A 78 -6.47 -23.09 8.91
CA ASP A 78 -5.95 -22.68 7.60
C ASP A 78 -6.61 -23.45 6.44
N ASP A 79 -6.99 -24.71 6.61
CA ASP A 79 -7.34 -25.60 5.49
C ASP A 79 -8.85 -25.76 5.24
N ALA A 80 -9.19 -26.25 4.05
CA ALA A 80 -10.54 -26.65 3.66
C ALA A 80 -10.59 -27.99 2.95
N VAL A 81 -11.72 -28.68 3.10
CA VAL A 81 -12.11 -29.84 2.33
C VAL A 81 -13.30 -29.47 1.44
N PHE A 82 -13.13 -29.68 0.14
CA PHE A 82 -14.14 -29.43 -0.88
C PHE A 82 -14.70 -30.76 -1.37
N LEU A 83 -16.00 -30.97 -1.19
CA LEU A 83 -16.72 -32.13 -1.69
C LEU A 83 -17.44 -31.74 -2.96
N VAL A 84 -17.00 -32.24 -4.11
CA VAL A 84 -17.45 -31.77 -5.44
C VAL A 84 -17.89 -32.93 -6.33
N GLY A 85 -18.70 -32.66 -7.33
CA GLY A 85 -19.12 -33.70 -8.28
C GLY A 85 -20.41 -34.42 -7.90
N ALA A 86 -20.81 -35.37 -8.75
CA ALA A 86 -22.16 -35.93 -8.78
C ALA A 86 -22.50 -36.80 -7.55
N ASP A 87 -21.49 -37.32 -6.87
CA ASP A 87 -21.65 -38.12 -5.65
C ASP A 87 -22.14 -37.27 -4.47
N PHE A 88 -21.92 -35.95 -4.54
CA PHE A 88 -22.37 -34.99 -3.52
C PHE A 88 -23.55 -34.16 -4.05
N GLY A 89 -24.70 -34.25 -3.38
CA GLY A 89 -25.88 -33.49 -3.76
C GLY A 89 -25.64 -31.97 -3.81
N ASN A 90 -26.32 -31.26 -4.73
CA ASN A 90 -26.29 -29.80 -4.80
C ASN A 90 -26.93 -29.21 -3.53
N TYR A 91 -26.15 -28.60 -2.64
CA TYR A 91 -26.68 -27.96 -1.43
C TYR A 91 -26.03 -26.61 -1.18
N VAL A 92 -26.87 -25.58 -1.13
CA VAL A 92 -26.47 -24.19 -0.92
C VAL A 92 -27.46 -23.60 0.07
N ALA A 93 -27.15 -23.65 1.37
CA ALA A 93 -27.75 -22.70 2.33
C ALA A 93 -27.14 -22.75 3.73
N ASP A 94 -26.80 -23.93 4.29
CA ASP A 94 -26.45 -23.99 5.72
C ASP A 94 -25.48 -25.12 6.07
N ARG A 95 -24.18 -24.86 5.93
CA ARG A 95 -23.14 -25.84 6.32
C ARG A 95 -23.21 -26.24 7.78
N ALA A 96 -23.62 -25.33 8.67
CA ALA A 96 -23.72 -25.64 10.09
C ALA A 96 -24.82 -26.67 10.36
N ALA A 97 -25.92 -26.62 9.61
CA ALA A 97 -26.96 -27.65 9.64
C ALA A 97 -26.61 -28.93 8.87
N ARG A 98 -25.55 -28.93 8.06
CA ARG A 98 -25.09 -30.13 7.31
C ARG A 98 -23.93 -30.85 7.98
N PHE A 99 -23.20 -30.18 8.87
CA PHE A 99 -22.04 -30.74 9.53
C PHE A 99 -22.38 -31.19 10.94
N LYS A 100 -22.04 -32.42 11.26
CA LYS A 100 -22.30 -33.02 12.55
C LYS A 100 -21.07 -33.68 13.13
N LEU A 101 -20.81 -33.39 14.40
CA LEU A 101 -19.90 -34.18 15.20
C LEU A 101 -20.58 -35.51 15.57
N THR A 102 -19.93 -36.65 15.32
CA THR A 102 -20.51 -38.01 15.46
C THR A 102 -20.97 -38.40 16.87
N THR A 103 -20.86 -37.48 17.83
CA THR A 103 -21.30 -37.64 19.22
C THR A 103 -22.71 -37.09 19.49
N GLY A 104 -23.37 -36.46 18.51
CA GLY A 104 -24.72 -35.88 18.65
C GLY A 104 -25.86 -36.68 18.00
N THR A 105 -27.11 -36.27 18.24
CA THR A 105 -28.31 -36.83 17.59
C THR A 105 -28.32 -36.46 16.11
N LEU A 106 -28.40 -37.46 15.23
CA LEU A 106 -28.41 -37.26 13.77
C LEU A 106 -29.82 -36.94 13.27
N ASP A 107 -29.94 -36.06 12.28
CA ASP A 107 -31.19 -35.77 11.58
C ASP A 107 -31.04 -35.84 10.04
N ALA A 108 -32.16 -35.66 9.34
CA ALA A 108 -32.22 -35.77 7.89
C ALA A 108 -31.49 -34.64 7.14
N ASP A 109 -30.99 -33.63 7.85
CA ASP A 109 -30.21 -32.51 7.32
C ASP A 109 -28.69 -32.75 7.47
N ASP A 110 -28.25 -33.59 8.39
CA ASP A 110 -26.84 -33.97 8.53
C ASP A 110 -26.33 -34.66 7.25
N ARG A 111 -25.20 -34.18 6.69
CA ARG A 111 -24.57 -34.69 5.47
C ARG A 111 -23.10 -35.04 5.67
N ILE A 112 -22.39 -34.25 6.46
CA ILE A 112 -20.99 -34.47 6.80
C ILE A 112 -20.92 -34.85 8.26
N LEU A 113 -20.44 -36.06 8.53
CA LEU A 113 -20.29 -36.56 9.88
C LEU A 113 -18.79 -36.67 10.17
N TYR A 114 -18.34 -35.98 11.22
CA TYR A 114 -16.94 -35.96 11.62
C TYR A 114 -16.72 -36.64 12.97
N SER A 115 -15.78 -37.58 13.01
CA SER A 115 -15.35 -38.25 14.24
C SER A 115 -14.10 -37.57 14.82
N PRO A 116 -14.22 -36.80 15.91
CA PRO A 116 -13.06 -36.14 16.53
C PRO A 116 -12.15 -37.10 17.27
N THR A 117 -12.53 -38.38 17.39
CA THR A 117 -11.71 -39.42 18.01
C THR A 117 -10.83 -40.13 17.00
N THR A 118 -11.31 -40.28 15.76
CA THR A 118 -10.61 -41.07 14.73
C THR A 118 -10.18 -40.24 13.53
N GLY A 119 -10.65 -38.98 13.41
CA GLY A 119 -10.43 -38.15 12.23
C GLY A 119 -11.27 -38.56 11.02
N ALA A 120 -12.07 -39.63 11.13
CA ALA A 120 -12.85 -40.13 10.01
C ALA A 120 -13.99 -39.17 9.65
N VAL A 121 -14.14 -38.91 8.35
CA VAL A 121 -15.18 -38.07 7.77
C VAL A 121 -16.07 -38.91 6.87
N TYR A 122 -17.37 -38.81 7.08
CA TYR A 122 -18.38 -39.57 6.36
C TYR A 122 -19.34 -38.65 5.64
N TYR A 123 -19.80 -39.10 4.48
CA TYR A 123 -20.90 -38.50 3.74
C TYR A 123 -22.17 -39.33 3.92
N ASP A 124 -23.19 -38.71 4.48
CA ASP A 124 -24.51 -39.29 4.70
C ASP A 124 -25.49 -38.71 3.67
N ALA A 125 -25.69 -39.40 2.55
CA ALA A 125 -26.52 -38.89 1.46
C ALA A 125 -28.02 -38.85 1.81
N ASP A 126 -28.48 -39.74 2.70
CA ASP A 126 -29.90 -39.91 3.03
C ASP A 126 -30.30 -39.32 4.39
N GLY A 127 -29.32 -38.93 5.22
CA GLY A 127 -29.53 -38.33 6.54
C GLY A 127 -30.03 -39.34 7.59
N ASN A 128 -29.88 -40.65 7.34
CA ASN A 128 -30.30 -41.71 8.28
C ASN A 128 -29.18 -42.10 9.26
N GLY A 129 -27.99 -41.52 9.13
CA GLY A 129 -26.93 -41.51 10.12
C GLY A 129 -25.70 -42.34 9.77
N ALA A 130 -24.75 -42.38 10.72
CA ALA A 130 -23.38 -42.88 10.51
C ALA A 130 -23.26 -44.33 10.00
N ALA A 131 -24.25 -45.19 10.25
CA ALA A 131 -24.22 -46.58 9.79
C ALA A 131 -24.55 -46.73 8.29
N ALA A 132 -25.20 -45.72 7.70
CA ALA A 132 -25.51 -45.64 6.27
C ALA A 132 -24.56 -44.69 5.52
N ALA A 133 -23.80 -43.87 6.25
CA ALA A 133 -22.85 -42.93 5.71
C ALA A 133 -21.59 -43.62 5.16
N VAL A 134 -21.05 -43.10 4.06
CA VAL A 134 -19.84 -43.61 3.41
C VAL A 134 -18.65 -42.80 3.90
N GLN A 135 -17.62 -43.47 4.44
CA GLN A 135 -16.36 -42.79 4.74
C GLN A 135 -15.67 -42.43 3.43
N PHE A 136 -15.28 -41.16 3.28
CA PHE A 136 -14.54 -40.69 2.10
C PHE A 136 -13.15 -40.17 2.46
N ALA A 137 -12.95 -39.70 3.70
CA ALA A 137 -11.66 -39.17 4.13
C ALA A 137 -11.35 -39.50 5.59
N THR A 138 -10.07 -39.37 5.92
CA THR A 138 -9.52 -39.38 7.27
C THR A 138 -8.63 -38.16 7.44
N LEU A 139 -8.97 -37.28 8.39
CA LEU A 139 -8.10 -36.20 8.85
C LEU A 139 -7.14 -36.75 9.91
N SER A 140 -5.90 -36.99 9.55
CA SER A 140 -4.89 -37.55 10.45
C SER A 140 -4.72 -36.66 11.69
N GLY A 141 -4.54 -37.29 12.86
CA GLY A 141 -4.45 -36.59 14.14
C GLY A 141 -5.77 -36.07 14.71
N ALA A 142 -6.90 -36.27 14.01
CA ALA A 142 -8.24 -35.87 14.43
C ALA A 142 -8.33 -34.39 14.89
N PRO A 143 -7.99 -33.43 14.01
CA PRO A 143 -7.99 -31.99 14.32
C PRO A 143 -9.39 -31.50 14.73
N ALA A 144 -9.46 -30.32 15.35
CA ALA A 144 -10.71 -29.69 15.79
C ALA A 144 -11.50 -29.07 14.60
N ALA A 145 -11.75 -29.86 13.55
CA ALA A 145 -12.48 -29.43 12.36
C ALA A 145 -13.96 -29.13 12.67
N SER A 146 -14.52 -28.18 11.93
CA SER A 146 -15.90 -27.71 12.08
C SER A 146 -16.59 -27.52 10.74
N TYR A 147 -17.85 -27.10 10.76
CA TYR A 147 -18.62 -26.77 9.57
C TYR A 147 -17.98 -25.68 8.68
N GLN A 148 -17.05 -24.89 9.22
CA GLN A 148 -16.33 -23.86 8.46
C GLN A 148 -15.29 -24.47 7.50
N ASN A 149 -14.92 -25.73 7.70
CA ASN A 149 -13.86 -26.40 6.96
C ASN A 149 -14.38 -27.24 5.76
N PHE A 150 -15.68 -27.56 5.70
CA PHE A 150 -16.22 -28.49 4.69
C PHE A 150 -17.17 -27.81 3.71
N TYR A 151 -16.88 -27.88 2.41
CA TYR A 151 -17.57 -27.16 1.35
C TYR A 151 -18.25 -28.18 0.43
N LEU A 152 -19.59 -28.28 0.49
CA LEU A 152 -20.35 -29.20 -0.38
C LEU A 152 -20.78 -28.48 -1.66
N ASN A 153 -20.31 -29.00 -2.80
CA ASN A 153 -20.71 -28.67 -4.16
C ASN A 153 -21.01 -27.17 -4.36
N PRO A 154 -20.00 -26.30 -4.21
CA PRO A 154 -20.18 -24.86 -4.25
C PRO A 154 -20.70 -24.42 -5.63
N THR A 155 -21.95 -23.97 -5.70
CA THR A 155 -22.58 -23.54 -6.98
C THR A 155 -22.39 -22.06 -7.29
N ASN A 156 -21.73 -21.32 -6.41
CA ASN A 156 -21.67 -19.88 -6.45
C ASN A 156 -20.22 -19.42 -6.39
N ALA A 157 -19.80 -18.72 -7.44
CA ALA A 157 -18.51 -18.07 -7.50
C ALA A 157 -18.35 -16.99 -6.40
N PRO A 158 -17.11 -16.68 -5.98
CA PRO A 158 -16.80 -15.48 -5.21
C PRO A 158 -17.43 -14.23 -5.80
N ILE A 159 -18.02 -13.39 -4.95
CA ILE A 159 -18.39 -12.02 -5.31
C ILE A 159 -17.26 -11.12 -4.83
N LEU A 160 -16.55 -10.54 -5.78
CA LEU A 160 -15.47 -9.58 -5.54
C LEU A 160 -16.01 -8.16 -5.68
N VAL A 161 -15.85 -7.37 -4.63
CA VAL A 161 -16.24 -5.98 -4.52
C VAL A 161 -14.97 -5.15 -4.59
N ALA A 162 -14.93 -4.18 -5.50
CA ALA A 162 -13.73 -3.36 -5.63
C ALA A 162 -13.46 -2.54 -4.35
N ASP A 163 -12.21 -2.58 -3.91
CA ASP A 163 -11.75 -1.81 -2.75
C ASP A 163 -11.24 -0.43 -3.12
N SER A 164 -11.27 0.46 -2.14
CA SER A 164 -10.67 1.79 -2.26
C SER A 164 -9.96 2.18 -0.98
N VAL A 165 -8.76 2.71 -1.11
CA VAL A 165 -7.99 3.25 0.02
C VAL A 165 -7.33 4.56 -0.37
N VAL A 166 -7.12 5.41 0.63
CA VAL A 166 -6.37 6.67 0.49
C VAL A 166 -5.15 6.59 1.41
N THR A 167 -3.99 6.92 0.89
CA THR A 167 -2.74 7.02 1.66
C THR A 167 -1.91 8.18 1.17
N ALA A 168 -1.00 8.67 2.00
CA ALA A 168 0.01 9.62 1.58
C ALA A 168 1.01 8.96 0.62
N GLU A 169 1.58 9.74 -0.29
CA GLU A 169 2.49 9.26 -1.33
C GLU A 169 3.78 8.64 -0.79
N SER A 170 4.22 9.01 0.41
CA SER A 170 5.40 8.43 1.07
C SER A 170 5.05 7.43 2.18
N SER A 171 3.75 7.08 2.32
CA SER A 171 3.26 6.24 3.41
C SER A 171 2.70 4.91 2.93
N PRO A 172 3.29 3.76 3.36
CA PRO A 172 2.71 2.45 3.12
C PRO A 172 1.33 2.30 3.76
N VAL A 173 0.45 1.50 3.14
CA VAL A 173 -0.90 1.24 3.63
C VAL A 173 -1.23 -0.25 3.62
N THR A 174 -1.89 -0.71 4.68
CA THR A 174 -2.41 -2.09 4.79
C THR A 174 -3.88 -2.13 4.41
N ILE A 175 -4.24 -3.10 3.57
CA ILE A 175 -5.55 -3.21 2.94
C ILE A 175 -6.07 -4.64 3.18
N ASP A 176 -7.21 -4.74 3.84
CA ASP A 176 -7.97 -5.98 3.94
C ASP A 176 -8.92 -6.09 2.76
N VAL A 177 -8.42 -6.62 1.64
CA VAL A 177 -9.18 -6.76 0.39
C VAL A 177 -10.32 -7.78 0.50
N LEU A 178 -10.31 -8.64 1.52
CA LEU A 178 -11.34 -9.65 1.71
C LEU A 178 -12.43 -9.22 2.68
N ALA A 179 -12.35 -8.00 3.22
CA ALA A 179 -13.31 -7.52 4.22
C ALA A 179 -14.74 -7.38 3.65
N ASN A 180 -14.86 -7.02 2.38
CA ASN A 180 -16.12 -6.81 1.66
C ASN A 180 -16.35 -7.82 0.52
N ASP A 181 -15.39 -8.70 0.25
CA ASP A 181 -15.55 -9.82 -0.67
C ASP A 181 -16.21 -11.00 0.06
N TYR A 182 -17.12 -11.71 -0.62
CA TYR A 182 -17.84 -12.80 0.02
C TYR A 182 -18.22 -13.91 -0.97
N LEU A 183 -18.36 -15.11 -0.44
CA LEU A 183 -19.14 -16.16 -1.11
C LEU A 183 -20.63 -15.87 -0.85
N PRO A 184 -21.55 -16.04 -1.83
CA PRO A 184 -22.97 -15.62 -1.74
C PRO A 184 -23.80 -16.12 -0.55
N ALA A 185 -23.26 -17.03 0.27
CA ALA A 185 -23.84 -17.49 1.52
C ALA A 185 -23.28 -16.76 2.78
N GLY A 186 -22.55 -15.66 2.60
CA GLY A 186 -21.98 -14.83 3.67
C GLY A 186 -20.70 -15.39 4.28
N TRP A 187 -19.95 -16.19 3.52
CA TRP A 187 -18.75 -16.87 3.99
C TRP A 187 -17.49 -16.07 3.67
N LYS A 188 -16.49 -16.17 4.56
CA LYS A 188 -15.17 -15.56 4.36
C LYS A 188 -14.47 -16.22 3.18
N LEU A 189 -14.01 -15.40 2.25
CA LEU A 189 -13.08 -15.84 1.22
C LEU A 189 -11.70 -16.09 1.83
N ARG A 190 -10.95 -16.95 1.16
CA ARG A 190 -9.58 -17.29 1.53
C ARG A 190 -8.59 -16.27 0.90
N PRO A 191 -7.37 -16.15 1.46
CA PRO A 191 -6.34 -15.26 0.93
C PRO A 191 -6.06 -15.47 -0.55
N PHE A 192 -5.62 -14.40 -1.21
CA PHE A 192 -5.42 -14.33 -2.64
C PHE A 192 -4.30 -15.25 -3.14
N LEU A 193 -4.48 -15.79 -4.35
CA LEU A 193 -3.55 -16.70 -5.04
C LEU A 193 -2.35 -15.95 -5.62
N THR A 194 -2.57 -14.73 -6.10
CA THR A 194 -1.52 -13.81 -6.58
C THR A 194 -1.96 -12.36 -6.35
N TYR A 195 -0.99 -11.45 -6.32
CA TYR A 195 -1.23 -10.02 -6.28
C TYR A 195 -0.16 -9.28 -7.09
N SER A 196 -0.53 -8.15 -7.68
CA SER A 196 0.40 -7.35 -8.46
C SER A 196 0.01 -5.88 -8.52
N VAL A 197 1.02 -5.04 -8.71
CA VAL A 197 0.88 -3.63 -9.03
C VAL A 197 1.89 -3.29 -10.12
N SER A 198 1.63 -2.26 -10.92
CA SER A 198 2.63 -1.77 -11.87
C SER A 198 3.90 -1.39 -11.12
N ALA A 199 5.06 -1.82 -11.59
CA ALA A 199 6.35 -1.49 -10.97
C ALA A 199 6.61 0.03 -10.91
N SER A 200 6.02 0.79 -11.84
CA SER A 200 6.07 2.27 -11.82
C SER A 200 5.26 2.88 -10.68
N SER A 201 4.27 2.16 -10.17
CA SER A 201 3.38 2.61 -9.10
C SER A 201 3.84 2.17 -7.71
N GLY A 202 4.81 1.27 -7.60
CA GLY A 202 5.36 0.84 -6.32
C GLY A 202 5.39 -0.67 -6.19
N SER A 203 5.21 -1.16 -4.96
CA SER A 203 5.25 -2.57 -4.63
C SER A 203 4.09 -2.97 -3.72
N VAL A 204 3.72 -4.24 -3.79
CA VAL A 204 2.70 -4.83 -2.92
C VAL A 204 3.24 -6.17 -2.38
N ALA A 205 2.93 -6.45 -1.12
CA ALA A 205 3.27 -7.69 -0.42
C ALA A 205 2.11 -8.14 0.48
N SER A 206 2.04 -9.41 0.85
CA SER A 206 1.11 -9.90 1.87
C SER A 206 1.75 -9.89 3.27
N ASN A 207 0.98 -9.56 4.31
CA ASN A 207 1.41 -9.73 5.70
C ASN A 207 1.02 -11.11 6.28
N ALA A 208 1.39 -11.37 7.53
CA ALA A 208 1.11 -12.65 8.21
C ALA A 208 -0.40 -12.88 8.44
N GLU A 209 -1.19 -11.81 8.45
CA GLU A 209 -2.65 -11.83 8.58
C GLU A 209 -3.38 -12.00 7.23
N GLY A 210 -2.65 -12.12 6.11
CA GLY A 210 -3.24 -12.30 4.77
C GLY A 210 -3.78 -11.01 4.13
N GLN A 211 -3.40 -9.84 4.64
CA GLN A 211 -3.74 -8.53 4.09
C GLN A 211 -2.66 -8.05 3.11
N LEU A 212 -3.02 -7.16 2.19
CA LEU A 212 -2.07 -6.54 1.27
C LEU A 212 -1.45 -5.30 1.91
N VAL A 213 -0.12 -5.18 1.83
CA VAL A 213 0.64 -3.99 2.19
C VAL A 213 1.15 -3.38 0.89
N PHE A 214 0.62 -2.19 0.56
CA PHE A 214 1.06 -1.40 -0.57
C PHE A 214 2.07 -0.35 -0.12
N THR A 215 3.21 -0.32 -0.80
CA THR A 215 4.24 0.72 -0.63
C THR A 215 4.30 1.52 -1.93
N PRO A 216 3.97 2.82 -1.90
CA PRO A 216 4.06 3.68 -3.06
C PRO A 216 5.46 3.68 -3.69
N GLY A 217 5.52 3.83 -5.02
CA GLY A 217 6.78 3.96 -5.73
C GLY A 217 7.30 5.39 -5.73
N THR A 218 8.61 5.55 -5.93
CA THR A 218 9.28 6.87 -5.96
C THR A 218 8.77 7.82 -7.05
N GLY A 219 8.02 7.30 -8.02
CA GLY A 219 7.37 8.12 -9.05
C GLY A 219 6.21 8.97 -8.54
N TYR A 220 5.80 8.78 -7.30
CA TYR A 220 4.80 9.62 -6.65
C TYR A 220 5.40 10.64 -5.69
N GLU A 221 6.68 10.62 -5.34
CA GLU A 221 7.35 11.58 -4.41
C GLU A 221 7.55 12.96 -5.07
N THR A 222 6.50 13.45 -5.71
CA THR A 222 6.43 14.72 -6.46
C THR A 222 5.01 15.30 -6.41
N LEU A 223 4.04 14.65 -5.73
CA LEU A 223 2.70 15.20 -5.62
C LEU A 223 2.71 16.16 -4.42
N ASP A 224 2.39 17.42 -4.66
CA ASP A 224 2.29 18.39 -3.56
C ASP A 224 0.94 18.26 -2.82
N PRO A 225 0.78 18.94 -1.66
CA PRO A 225 -0.49 18.94 -0.94
C PRO A 225 -1.67 19.37 -1.83
N GLY A 226 -2.64 18.47 -1.99
CA GLY A 226 -3.83 18.68 -2.82
C GLY A 226 -3.73 18.11 -4.24
N GLN A 227 -2.57 17.57 -4.62
CA GLN A 227 -2.44 16.69 -5.79
C GLN A 227 -2.75 15.24 -5.43
N TYR A 228 -3.12 14.46 -6.46
CA TYR A 228 -3.48 13.06 -6.29
C TYR A 228 -2.85 12.18 -7.37
N GLY A 229 -2.29 11.06 -6.93
CA GLY A 229 -1.88 9.94 -7.77
C GLY A 229 -2.88 8.79 -7.66
N THR A 230 -2.86 7.88 -8.64
CA THR A 230 -3.66 6.65 -8.58
C THR A 230 -2.78 5.45 -8.86
N ALA A 231 -2.95 4.39 -8.07
CA ALA A 231 -2.41 3.06 -8.34
C ALA A 231 -3.54 2.02 -8.30
N THR A 232 -3.43 1.00 -9.13
CA THR A 232 -4.37 -0.13 -9.14
C THR A 232 -3.63 -1.40 -8.79
N ILE A 233 -4.06 -2.05 -7.71
CA ILE A 233 -3.59 -3.37 -7.33
C ILE A 233 -4.59 -4.37 -7.87
N THR A 234 -4.10 -5.43 -8.51
CA THR A 234 -4.91 -6.61 -8.83
C THR A 234 -4.55 -7.72 -7.86
N TYR A 235 -5.55 -8.42 -7.36
CA TYR A 235 -5.37 -9.67 -6.64
C TYR A 235 -6.24 -10.73 -7.28
N SER A 236 -5.84 -11.98 -7.18
CA SER A 236 -6.66 -13.09 -7.64
C SER A 236 -7.10 -13.95 -6.47
N VAL A 237 -8.34 -14.39 -6.48
CA VAL A 237 -8.83 -15.47 -5.62
C VAL A 237 -9.20 -16.67 -6.47
N TRP A 238 -9.32 -17.82 -5.85
CA TRP A 238 -9.82 -19.00 -6.53
C TRP A 238 -11.34 -18.98 -6.67
N ASN A 239 -11.84 -19.36 -7.83
CA ASN A 239 -13.24 -19.69 -8.04
C ASN A 239 -13.47 -21.16 -7.71
N GLU A 240 -14.13 -21.38 -6.57
CA GLU A 240 -14.44 -22.71 -6.04
C GLU A 240 -15.43 -23.51 -6.91
N THR A 241 -16.17 -22.86 -7.82
CA THR A 241 -17.11 -23.51 -8.75
C THR A 241 -16.46 -23.89 -10.07
N THR A 242 -15.55 -23.06 -10.59
CA THR A 242 -14.97 -23.27 -11.93
C THR A 242 -13.52 -23.72 -11.91
N PHE A 243 -12.89 -23.78 -10.73
CA PHE A 243 -11.47 -24.06 -10.57
C PHE A 243 -10.59 -23.12 -11.41
N ALA A 244 -10.94 -21.83 -11.44
CA ALA A 244 -10.24 -20.80 -12.20
C ALA A 244 -9.92 -19.61 -11.30
N SER A 245 -8.91 -18.81 -11.66
CA SER A 245 -8.65 -17.56 -10.95
C SER A 245 -9.70 -16.50 -11.30
N MET A 246 -10.19 -15.79 -10.29
CA MET A 246 -10.99 -14.58 -10.42
C MET A 246 -10.19 -13.40 -9.91
N GLN A 247 -10.25 -12.28 -10.62
CA GLN A 247 -9.52 -11.07 -10.25
C GLN A 247 -10.41 -10.06 -9.53
N GLY A 248 -9.91 -9.56 -8.40
CA GLY A 248 -10.39 -8.37 -7.70
C GLY A 248 -9.42 -7.21 -7.90
N THR A 249 -9.86 -6.01 -7.54
CA THR A 249 -9.08 -4.79 -7.74
C THR A 249 -9.17 -3.87 -6.54
N VAL A 250 -8.04 -3.26 -6.17
CA VAL A 250 -7.98 -2.15 -5.23
C VAL A 250 -7.61 -0.88 -5.97
N ASN A 251 -8.39 0.17 -5.77
CA ASN A 251 -8.05 1.52 -6.23
C ASN A 251 -7.38 2.29 -5.08
N VAL A 252 -6.09 2.57 -5.21
CA VAL A 252 -5.32 3.37 -4.25
C VAL A 252 -5.27 4.81 -4.76
N THR A 253 -5.75 5.75 -3.93
CA THR A 253 -5.53 7.18 -4.15
C THR A 253 -4.38 7.64 -3.27
N LEU A 254 -3.36 8.21 -3.91
CA LEU A 254 -2.18 8.76 -3.24
C LEU A 254 -2.37 10.26 -3.10
N THR A 255 -2.22 10.78 -1.89
CA THR A 255 -2.29 12.22 -1.63
C THR A 255 -0.89 12.78 -1.49
N GLY A 256 -0.65 13.89 -2.16
CA GLY A 256 0.61 14.61 -2.01
C GLY A 256 0.82 15.19 -0.62
N GLU A 257 2.07 15.26 -0.19
CA GLU A 257 2.52 15.78 1.11
C GLU A 257 3.46 16.97 0.95
N THR A 258 3.70 17.72 2.03
CA THR A 258 4.74 18.76 2.01
C THR A 258 6.09 18.08 2.15
N GLU A 259 6.91 18.16 1.10
CA GLU A 259 8.19 17.48 1.06
C GLU A 259 9.28 18.33 1.74
N LEU A 260 9.94 17.73 2.76
CA LEU A 260 11.14 18.28 3.37
C LEU A 260 12.36 17.68 2.66
N GLN A 261 13.03 18.46 1.83
CA GLN A 261 14.29 18.05 1.23
C GLN A 261 15.45 18.53 2.09
N ALA A 262 16.26 17.60 2.61
CA ALA A 262 17.44 17.93 3.43
C ALA A 262 18.73 17.41 2.79
N GLY A 263 19.73 18.29 2.71
CA GLY A 263 21.10 18.01 2.30
C GLY A 263 21.90 17.33 3.40
N THR A 264 23.19 17.13 3.12
CA THR A 264 24.17 16.52 4.00
C THR A 264 25.03 17.59 4.70
N ALA A 265 26.20 17.23 5.23
CA ALA A 265 27.17 18.20 5.74
C ALA A 265 28.22 18.61 4.67
N GLY A 266 27.96 18.26 3.40
CA GLY A 266 28.79 18.62 2.24
C GLY A 266 28.10 19.67 1.38
N ASN A 267 28.70 20.01 0.25
CA ASN A 267 28.10 20.97 -0.68
C ASN A 267 27.05 20.24 -1.53
N ASP A 268 25.79 20.55 -1.30
CA ASP A 268 24.65 19.90 -1.92
C ASP A 268 23.93 20.80 -2.94
N THR A 269 23.14 20.19 -3.81
CA THR A 269 22.22 20.90 -4.71
C THR A 269 20.84 20.34 -4.50
N LEU A 270 19.97 21.16 -3.93
CA LEU A 270 18.56 20.85 -3.65
C LEU A 270 17.72 21.65 -4.64
N ILE A 271 16.78 20.96 -5.28
CA ILE A 271 15.92 21.53 -6.30
C ILE A 271 14.49 21.15 -5.92
N GLY A 272 13.71 22.18 -5.60
CA GLY A 272 12.29 22.14 -5.34
C GLY A 272 11.45 22.00 -6.61
N THR A 273 10.16 22.24 -6.48
CA THR A 273 9.13 21.98 -7.47
C THR A 273 8.52 23.30 -7.97
N ALA A 274 7.31 23.31 -8.54
CA ALA A 274 6.63 24.56 -8.90
C ALA A 274 5.67 25.04 -7.79
N TYR A 275 5.76 24.44 -6.60
CA TYR A 275 4.89 24.66 -5.45
C TYR A 275 5.73 24.89 -4.19
N GLY A 276 5.09 25.27 -3.08
CA GLY A 276 5.80 25.67 -1.87
C GLY A 276 6.57 24.55 -1.19
N ASP A 277 7.89 24.62 -1.23
CA ASP A 277 8.83 23.62 -0.71
C ASP A 277 9.45 24.01 0.64
N THR A 278 10.00 23.02 1.36
CA THR A 278 10.94 23.26 2.46
C THR A 278 12.29 22.61 2.16
N LEU A 279 13.30 23.43 1.87
CA LEU A 279 14.64 23.00 1.51
C LEU A 279 15.64 23.32 2.63
N LEU A 280 16.43 22.34 3.06
CA LEU A 280 17.42 22.45 4.13
C LEU A 280 18.80 22.00 3.65
N GLY A 281 19.74 22.90 3.41
CA GLY A 281 21.11 22.59 2.96
C GLY A 281 21.96 21.89 4.02
N ASN A 282 21.80 22.31 5.29
CA ASN A 282 22.55 21.89 6.47
C ASN A 282 23.95 22.52 6.58
N ALA A 283 25.04 21.86 6.18
CA ALA A 283 26.37 22.44 6.29
C ALA A 283 27.12 22.18 5.01
N GLY A 284 27.96 23.11 4.58
CA GLY A 284 28.52 23.09 3.24
C GLY A 284 28.18 24.38 2.52
N ASN A 285 28.66 24.52 1.28
CA ASN A 285 28.23 25.60 0.39
C ASN A 285 27.18 25.02 -0.54
N ASP A 286 25.92 25.22 -0.20
CA ASP A 286 24.79 24.58 -0.84
C ASP A 286 24.14 25.45 -1.92
N ALA A 287 23.46 24.81 -2.87
CA ALA A 287 22.61 25.49 -3.84
C ALA A 287 21.17 24.98 -3.67
N LEU A 288 20.28 25.83 -3.17
CA LEU A 288 18.86 25.53 -2.98
C LEU A 288 18.05 26.34 -4.00
N ILE A 289 17.23 25.67 -4.80
CA ILE A 289 16.42 26.28 -5.86
C ILE A 289 14.96 25.90 -5.64
N GLY A 290 14.10 26.85 -5.25
CA GLY A 290 12.67 26.65 -4.98
C GLY A 290 11.79 26.63 -6.24
N HIS A 291 12.24 27.27 -7.33
CA HIS A 291 11.52 27.37 -8.61
C HIS A 291 10.22 28.18 -8.56
N GLY A 292 9.12 27.67 -8.03
CA GLY A 292 7.87 28.43 -7.92
C GLY A 292 7.07 27.95 -6.72
N GLY A 293 6.06 28.71 -6.29
CA GLY A 293 5.42 28.45 -5.01
C GLY A 293 5.92 29.40 -3.93
N ASN A 294 5.54 29.17 -2.67
CA ASN A 294 6.03 29.96 -1.55
C ASN A 294 6.97 29.09 -0.74
N ASP A 295 8.27 29.26 -0.96
CA ASP A 295 9.27 28.33 -0.50
C ASP A 295 9.90 28.76 0.82
N THR A 296 10.37 27.78 1.58
CA THR A 296 11.15 27.98 2.80
C THR A 296 12.54 27.37 2.62
N LEU A 297 13.56 28.21 2.46
CA LEU A 297 14.93 27.81 2.19
C LEU A 297 15.81 28.08 3.41
N THR A 298 16.50 27.05 3.90
CA THR A 298 17.50 27.16 4.97
C THR A 298 18.82 26.63 4.43
N GLY A 299 19.75 27.51 4.06
CA GLY A 299 21.09 27.10 3.61
C GLY A 299 21.84 26.36 4.73
N GLY A 300 21.91 26.99 5.89
CA GLY A 300 22.61 26.45 7.04
C GLY A 300 24.04 26.96 7.05
N ALA A 301 25.02 26.15 7.45
CA ALA A 301 26.38 26.63 7.67
C ALA A 301 27.26 26.56 6.43
N GLY A 302 27.66 27.72 5.90
CA GLY A 302 28.66 27.81 4.84
C GLY A 302 28.44 29.04 4.00
N ASN A 303 28.65 28.95 2.70
CA ASN A 303 28.31 30.06 1.81
C ASN A 303 27.35 29.53 0.76
N ASP A 304 26.06 29.79 0.97
CA ASP A 304 25.00 29.14 0.21
C ASP A 304 24.47 30.04 -0.91
N ALA A 305 23.86 29.42 -1.91
CA ALA A 305 23.09 30.08 -2.95
C ALA A 305 21.63 29.65 -2.81
N LEU A 306 20.76 30.59 -2.42
CA LEU A 306 19.32 30.35 -2.23
C LEU A 306 18.55 31.11 -3.30
N GLU A 307 17.87 30.39 -4.18
CA GLU A 307 17.00 30.94 -5.23
C GLU A 307 15.55 30.53 -4.93
N GLY A 308 14.69 31.48 -4.55
CA GLY A 308 13.27 31.19 -4.28
C GLY A 308 12.52 30.95 -5.59
N GLY A 309 12.46 31.99 -6.41
CA GLY A 309 11.89 31.92 -7.75
C GLY A 309 10.53 32.60 -7.79
N GLY A 310 9.50 31.88 -8.23
CA GLY A 310 8.17 32.44 -8.44
C GLY A 310 7.25 32.29 -7.24
N GLY A 311 7.14 33.29 -6.38
CA GLY A 311 6.09 33.37 -5.37
C GLY A 311 6.48 34.29 -4.23
N SER A 312 6.24 33.88 -2.99
CA SER A 312 6.64 34.63 -1.79
C SER A 312 7.53 33.75 -0.92
N ASP A 313 8.83 33.93 -1.09
CA ASP A 313 9.83 32.99 -0.62
C ASP A 313 10.53 33.50 0.65
N THR A 314 10.88 32.56 1.53
CA THR A 314 11.47 32.83 2.84
C THR A 314 12.82 32.13 3.00
N ALA A 315 13.89 32.92 3.16
CA ALA A 315 15.18 32.42 3.60
C ALA A 315 15.28 32.48 5.14
N ILE A 316 15.63 31.36 5.79
CA ILE A 316 15.76 31.26 7.25
C ILE A 316 17.22 31.35 7.68
N PHE A 317 17.48 32.17 8.72
CA PHE A 317 18.78 32.34 9.36
C PHE A 317 18.69 32.04 10.85
N THR A 318 19.70 31.40 11.42
CA THR A 318 19.65 30.81 12.77
C THR A 318 19.74 31.84 13.91
N GLY A 319 20.15 33.08 13.62
CA GLY A 319 20.41 34.14 14.61
C GLY A 319 19.50 35.36 14.54
N ASN A 320 19.68 36.28 15.48
CA ASN A 320 19.04 37.59 15.46
C ASN A 320 19.66 38.50 14.38
N PHE A 321 18.86 39.36 13.77
CA PHE A 321 19.27 40.29 12.71
C PHE A 321 20.51 41.14 13.04
N ALA A 322 20.70 41.54 14.30
CA ALA A 322 21.86 42.34 14.74
C ALA A 322 23.22 41.63 14.51
N GLY A 323 23.22 40.31 14.31
CA GLY A 323 24.40 39.53 13.95
C GLY A 323 24.73 39.52 12.46
N TYR A 324 23.86 40.06 11.59
CA TYR A 324 23.97 39.93 10.15
C TYR A 324 24.17 41.28 9.46
N THR A 325 24.86 41.24 8.32
CA THR A 325 24.97 42.34 7.38
C THR A 325 24.25 41.95 6.10
N VAL A 326 23.17 42.65 5.76
CA VAL A 326 22.41 42.42 4.52
C VAL A 326 22.77 43.49 3.50
N THR A 327 23.25 43.06 2.33
CA THR A 327 23.56 43.94 1.20
C THR A 327 22.60 43.62 0.05
N SER A 328 21.63 44.50 -0.21
CA SER A 328 20.71 44.31 -1.34
C SER A 328 21.44 44.51 -2.68
N ALA A 329 21.11 43.64 -3.65
CA ALA A 329 21.58 43.69 -5.03
C ALA A 329 20.43 43.93 -6.04
N GLY A 330 19.21 44.15 -5.54
CA GLY A 330 18.00 44.31 -6.35
C GLY A 330 16.77 43.78 -5.61
N ILE A 331 15.62 43.91 -6.25
CA ILE A 331 14.38 43.27 -5.75
C ILE A 331 14.63 41.76 -5.71
N GLY A 332 14.25 41.11 -4.60
CA GLY A 332 14.45 39.67 -4.40
C GLY A 332 15.91 39.24 -4.20
N ARG A 333 16.89 40.14 -4.36
CA ARG A 333 18.31 39.78 -4.43
C ARG A 333 19.12 40.43 -3.33
N ALA A 334 19.89 39.64 -2.59
CA ALA A 334 20.74 40.13 -1.53
C ALA A 334 21.95 39.22 -1.29
N THR A 335 22.96 39.76 -0.62
CA THR A 335 23.99 38.97 0.06
C THR A 335 23.81 39.15 1.56
N VAL A 336 23.65 38.06 2.30
CA VAL A 336 23.51 38.05 3.75
C VAL A 336 24.80 37.49 4.34
N VAL A 337 25.50 38.30 5.13
CA VAL A 337 26.75 37.90 5.79
C VAL A 337 26.48 37.77 7.28
N ASP A 338 26.67 36.58 7.83
CA ASP A 338 26.74 36.37 9.27
C ASP A 338 28.07 36.89 9.82
N ASN A 339 28.02 37.87 10.72
CA ASN A 339 29.20 38.41 11.39
C ASN A 339 29.68 37.54 12.56
N THR A 340 29.00 36.43 12.85
CA THR A 340 29.34 35.45 13.88
C THR A 340 29.90 34.18 13.24
N PRO A 341 31.15 33.78 13.52
CA PRO A 341 31.76 32.61 12.89
C PRO A 341 31.03 31.29 13.19
N GLY A 342 30.90 30.43 12.16
CA GLY A 342 30.48 29.02 12.30
C GLY A 342 28.98 28.76 12.40
N ARG A 343 28.15 29.77 12.12
CA ARG A 343 26.71 29.65 11.89
C ARG A 343 26.46 29.70 10.39
N ASP A 344 25.71 30.68 9.90
CA ASP A 344 25.15 30.64 8.54
C ASP A 344 26.15 31.06 7.45
N GLY A 345 27.17 31.83 7.80
CA GLY A 345 28.25 32.22 6.88
C GLY A 345 27.85 33.30 5.88
N THR A 346 28.09 33.15 4.58
CA THR A 346 27.82 34.21 3.58
C THR A 346 26.98 33.70 2.41
N ASP A 347 25.71 34.10 2.41
CA ASP A 347 24.71 33.55 1.52
C ASP A 347 24.30 34.54 0.44
N ALA A 348 24.19 34.03 -0.78
CA ALA A 348 23.68 34.73 -1.93
C ALA A 348 22.21 34.38 -2.15
N LEU A 349 21.35 35.39 -2.15
CA LEU A 349 19.90 35.24 -2.32
C LEU A 349 19.47 35.76 -3.70
N GLY A 350 18.62 34.98 -4.37
CA GLY A 350 17.94 35.32 -5.61
C GLY A 350 16.45 35.08 -5.50
N GLU A 351 15.65 36.05 -5.95
CA GLU A 351 14.17 36.00 -5.90
C GLU A 351 13.64 35.52 -4.53
N ILE A 352 14.10 36.16 -3.44
CA ILE A 352 13.64 35.94 -2.05
C ILE A 352 13.01 37.22 -1.50
N GLU A 353 11.79 37.12 -0.96
CA GLU A 353 11.05 38.28 -0.42
C GLU A 353 11.31 38.48 1.08
N ILE A 354 11.45 37.39 1.83
CA ILE A 354 11.43 37.40 3.30
C ILE A 354 12.72 36.78 3.84
N LEU A 355 13.37 37.50 4.76
CA LEU A 355 14.47 37.00 5.58
C LEU A 355 13.94 36.74 6.98
N GLN A 356 13.88 35.48 7.38
CA GLN A 356 13.42 35.07 8.70
C GLN A 356 14.61 34.92 9.65
N PHE A 357 14.74 35.84 10.61
CA PHE A 357 15.72 35.79 11.69
C PHE A 357 15.07 35.32 12.99
N ALA A 358 15.87 34.98 14.00
CA ALA A 358 15.38 34.57 15.32
C ALA A 358 14.59 35.67 16.07
N ASP A 359 14.84 36.95 15.76
CA ASP A 359 14.12 38.11 16.29
C ASP A 359 12.99 38.61 15.34
N GLY A 360 12.62 37.82 14.34
CA GLY A 360 11.47 38.05 13.46
C GLY A 360 11.84 38.37 12.00
N PRO A 361 10.84 38.39 11.10
CA PRO A 361 11.07 38.55 9.68
C PRO A 361 11.49 39.97 9.31
N ARG A 362 12.20 40.09 8.18
CA ARG A 362 12.52 41.34 7.48
C ARG A 362 12.27 41.15 5.99
N SER A 363 11.67 42.13 5.33
CA SER A 363 11.50 42.08 3.87
C SER A 363 12.79 42.48 3.17
N VAL A 364 13.20 41.75 2.12
CA VAL A 364 14.40 42.08 1.34
C VAL A 364 14.30 43.48 0.72
N SER A 365 13.11 43.89 0.30
CA SER A 365 12.83 45.22 -0.22
C SER A 365 13.16 46.36 0.76
N SER A 366 13.14 46.10 2.07
CA SER A 366 13.49 47.11 3.09
C SER A 366 14.97 47.51 3.09
N PHE A 367 15.82 46.77 2.37
CA PHE A 367 17.25 47.01 2.23
C PHE A 367 17.63 47.67 0.90
N LEU A 368 16.66 47.95 0.02
CA LEU A 368 16.91 48.69 -1.21
C LEU A 368 17.28 50.15 -0.90
N PRO A 369 18.29 50.72 -1.57
CA PRO A 369 18.54 52.15 -1.47
C PRO A 369 17.31 52.89 -2.01
N SER A 370 16.80 53.85 -1.24
CA SER A 370 15.66 54.68 -1.66
C SER A 370 15.89 55.24 -3.06
N LEU A 371 14.84 55.34 -3.87
CA LEU A 371 14.89 55.87 -5.24
C LEU A 371 15.64 57.22 -5.34
N ALA A 372 15.55 58.05 -4.29
CA ALA A 372 16.25 59.33 -4.17
C ALA A 372 17.79 59.20 -4.11
N ALA A 373 18.31 58.15 -3.46
CA ALA A 373 19.73 57.90 -3.32
C ALA A 373 20.36 57.36 -4.62
N THR A 374 19.62 56.53 -5.37
CA THR A 374 20.11 55.90 -6.61
C THR A 374 20.17 56.88 -7.79
N LEU A 375 19.28 57.88 -7.81
CA LEU A 375 19.21 58.87 -8.89
C LEU A 375 19.93 60.21 -8.55
N ASN A 376 20.61 60.31 -7.39
CA ASN A 376 21.22 61.57 -6.91
C ASN A 376 20.26 62.76 -6.98
N LEU A 377 18.98 62.51 -6.70
CA LEU A 377 17.95 63.53 -6.81
C LEU A 377 18.10 64.51 -5.65
N THR A 378 18.03 65.80 -5.97
CA THR A 378 17.83 66.80 -4.92
C THR A 378 16.47 66.55 -4.24
N THR A 379 16.31 67.05 -3.01
CA THR A 379 15.04 66.96 -2.28
C THR A 379 13.87 67.48 -3.13
N ALA A 380 14.08 68.56 -3.88
CA ALA A 380 13.07 69.13 -4.77
C ALA A 380 12.67 68.19 -5.92
N GLN A 381 13.62 67.48 -6.52
CA GLN A 381 13.34 66.51 -7.59
C GLN A 381 12.66 65.24 -7.05
N SER A 382 13.02 64.84 -5.84
CA SER A 382 12.36 63.73 -5.13
C SER A 382 10.91 64.09 -4.80
N ASP A 383 10.67 65.31 -4.31
CA ASP A 383 9.34 65.84 -4.01
C ASP A 383 8.49 66.02 -5.28
N GLU A 384 9.09 66.39 -6.41
CA GLU A 384 8.41 66.55 -7.70
C GLU A 384 7.99 65.20 -8.29
N ILE A 385 8.85 64.18 -8.22
CA ILE A 385 8.51 62.80 -8.60
C ILE A 385 7.41 62.27 -7.68
N ARG A 386 7.53 62.50 -6.37
CA ARG A 386 6.50 62.10 -5.40
C ARG A 386 5.17 62.80 -5.69
N SER A 387 5.19 64.10 -6.00
CA SER A 387 4.00 64.87 -6.38
C SER A 387 3.41 64.43 -7.72
N PHE A 388 4.23 63.97 -8.67
CA PHE A 388 3.76 63.45 -9.95
C PHE A 388 3.03 62.12 -9.76
N PHE A 389 3.58 61.20 -8.96
CA PHE A 389 2.91 59.94 -8.62
C PHE A 389 1.69 60.15 -7.70
N ASP A 390 1.76 61.07 -6.74
CA ASP A 390 0.61 61.47 -5.92
C ASP A 390 -0.51 62.09 -6.79
N GLY A 391 -0.14 62.82 -7.85
CA GLY A 391 -1.07 63.38 -8.84
C GLY A 391 -1.71 62.34 -9.77
N LEU A 392 -1.01 61.25 -10.06
CA LEU A 392 -1.55 60.06 -10.74
C LEU A 392 -2.47 59.24 -9.82
N ASN A 393 -2.23 59.28 -8.50
CA ASN A 393 -3.00 58.58 -7.46
C ASN A 393 -4.32 59.24 -7.05
N GLY A 394 -4.80 60.26 -7.78
CA GLY A 394 -6.12 60.88 -7.58
C GLY A 394 -7.32 59.92 -7.68
N SER A 395 -7.11 58.63 -8.00
CA SER A 395 -8.13 57.59 -7.98
C SER A 395 -7.75 56.32 -7.20
N GLY A 396 -6.87 56.44 -6.18
CA GLY A 396 -6.67 55.43 -5.13
C GLY A 396 -5.84 54.21 -5.50
N GLY A 397 -4.88 53.86 -4.63
CA GLY A 397 -4.39 52.47 -4.59
C GLY A 397 -2.99 52.19 -4.07
N LEU A 398 -2.10 53.18 -3.93
CA LEU A 398 -0.72 52.88 -3.52
C LEU A 398 -0.40 53.42 -2.13
N SER A 399 0.14 52.55 -1.28
CA SER A 399 0.59 52.85 0.08
C SER A 399 2.06 53.29 0.05
N SER A 400 2.59 53.79 1.17
CA SER A 400 4.00 54.22 1.26
C SER A 400 5.02 53.13 0.94
N ALA A 401 4.61 51.86 0.89
CA ALA A 401 5.44 50.72 0.49
C ALA A 401 5.67 50.65 -1.03
N ASP A 402 4.84 51.28 -1.85
CA ASP A 402 4.98 51.27 -3.31
C ASP A 402 5.96 52.34 -3.83
N TYR A 403 6.48 53.18 -2.92
CA TYR A 403 7.41 54.28 -3.21
C TYR A 403 8.87 53.99 -2.81
N THR A 404 9.10 52.93 -2.04
CA THR A 404 10.43 52.42 -1.64
C THR A 404 10.84 51.29 -2.55
#